data_AF-N6UFM0-F1
#
_entry.id   AF-N6UFM0-F1
#
_cell.length_a   1.000
_cell.length_b   1.000
_cell.length_c   1.000
_cell.angle_alpha   90.00
_cell.angle_beta   90.00
_cell.angle_gamma   90.00
#
_symmetry.space_group_name_H-M   'P 1'
#
loop_
_entity.id
_entity.type
_entity.pdbx_description
1 polymer ?
#
loop_
_entity_poly.entity_id
_entity_poly.type
_entity_poly.pdbx_seq_one_letter_code
_entity_poly.pdbx_strand_id
1 'polypeptide(L)'
;MDFLSEFDEEMAVNDTYNLKFGNKVQRVGKIFSYTFWRTKIDGEIFWSVQGNNNDGSAWIVTQYFGKPEEAKRYQQEVILHHPSEKKIKMVYSSPCTKGMNCIKVSRAIVCHFRDETNSLNFEFRITRLKRRPYPQKTMW
;
A
#
# COMPACT_ATOMS: atom_id res chain seq x y z
N MET A 1 -26.90 7.68 -11.02
CA MET A 1 -26.31 8.46 -9.92
C MET A 1 -24.83 8.54 -10.22
N ASP A 2 -24.34 9.74 -10.55
CA ASP A 2 -22.94 9.98 -10.87
C ASP A 2 -22.13 9.97 -9.58
N PHE A 3 -21.23 9.00 -9.43
CA PHE A 3 -20.33 8.84 -8.28
C PHE A 3 -19.42 10.06 -8.03
N LEU A 4 -19.32 10.96 -9.02
CA LEU A 4 -18.51 12.18 -8.96
C LEU A 4 -19.25 13.38 -8.34
N SER A 5 -20.56 13.30 -8.10
CA SER A 5 -21.34 14.43 -7.56
C SER A 5 -21.18 14.63 -6.06
N GLU A 6 -20.51 13.72 -5.35
CA GLU A 6 -20.22 13.81 -3.91
C GLU A 6 -18.76 14.19 -3.61
N PHE A 7 -17.97 14.51 -4.65
CA PHE A 7 -16.59 14.92 -4.44
C PHE A 7 -16.53 16.40 -4.07
N ASP A 8 -16.48 16.67 -2.77
CA ASP A 8 -16.31 18.01 -2.22
C ASP A 8 -14.83 18.44 -2.29
N GLU A 9 -14.50 19.27 -3.28
CA GLU A 9 -13.14 19.76 -3.51
C GLU A 9 -12.61 20.58 -2.33
N GLU A 10 -13.46 21.21 -1.52
CA GLU A 10 -13.04 22.01 -0.36
C GLU A 10 -12.46 21.16 0.77
N MET A 11 -12.95 19.93 0.96
CA MET A 11 -12.39 19.00 1.96
C MET A 11 -10.97 18.53 1.64
N ALA A 12 -10.55 18.60 0.37
CA ALA A 12 -9.24 18.12 -0.09
C ALA A 12 -8.15 19.20 -0.11
N VAL A 13 -8.51 20.48 0.11
CA VAL A 13 -7.62 21.66 -0.10
C VAL A 13 -6.35 21.63 0.75
N ASN A 14 -6.33 20.91 1.88
CA ASN A 14 -5.16 20.85 2.78
C ASN A 14 -4.52 19.45 2.92
N ASP A 15 -4.97 18.45 2.15
CA ASP A 15 -4.45 17.08 2.24
C ASP A 15 -3.22 16.83 1.33
N THR A 16 -2.40 17.87 1.15
CA THR A 16 -1.20 17.80 0.32
C THR A 16 0.02 17.53 1.18
N TYR A 17 0.30 16.25 1.46
CA TYR A 17 1.50 15.85 2.18
C TYR A 17 2.73 15.94 1.27
N ASN A 18 3.58 16.94 1.50
CA ASN A 18 4.91 17.02 0.91
C ASN A 18 5.83 15.97 1.56
N LEU A 19 5.96 14.80 0.93
CA LEU A 19 6.79 13.69 1.41
C LEU A 19 8.22 13.80 0.83
N LYS A 20 9.21 13.95 1.71
CA LYS A 20 10.64 13.77 1.37
C LYS A 20 11.00 12.27 1.42
N PHE A 21 11.89 11.85 0.53
CA PHE A 21 12.42 10.48 0.46
C PHE A 21 12.93 9.98 1.82
N GLY A 22 12.52 8.77 2.23
CA GLY A 22 13.06 8.08 3.39
C GLY A 22 12.21 8.11 4.67
N ASN A 23 11.08 8.82 4.70
CA ASN A 23 10.22 8.84 5.88
C ASN A 23 9.22 7.67 5.89
N LYS A 24 9.23 6.91 6.99
CA LYS A 24 8.26 5.86 7.30
C LYS A 24 6.86 6.47 7.39
N VAL A 25 5.93 5.97 6.60
CA VAL A 25 4.50 6.26 6.79
C VAL A 25 3.99 5.26 7.81
N GLN A 26 3.97 5.66 9.09
CA GLN A 26 3.35 4.88 10.15
C GLN A 26 1.86 5.26 10.17
N ARG A 27 1.00 4.38 9.65
CA ARG A 27 -0.46 4.55 9.74
C ARG A 27 -1.02 3.45 10.64
N VAL A 28 -1.85 3.86 11.59
CA VAL A 28 -2.64 2.98 12.47
C VAL A 28 -4.05 2.97 11.87
N GLY A 29 -4.48 1.86 11.29
CA GLY A 29 -5.79 1.74 10.63
C GLY A 29 -6.69 0.76 11.37
N LYS A 30 -7.94 1.16 11.65
CA LYS A 30 -8.99 0.22 12.05
C LYS A 30 -9.51 -0.50 10.79
N ILE A 31 -9.61 -1.83 10.84
CA ILE A 31 -10.00 -2.68 9.70
C ILE A 31 -11.45 -2.44 9.23
N PHE A 32 -12.28 -1.74 10.01
CA PHE A 32 -13.73 -1.59 9.76
C PHE A 32 -14.14 -0.38 8.89
N SER A 33 -13.19 0.40 8.35
CA SER A 33 -13.48 1.52 7.44
C SER A 33 -12.66 1.39 6.17
N TYR A 34 -13.31 1.32 5.00
CA TYR A 34 -12.63 1.46 3.71
C TYR A 34 -11.78 2.73 3.75
N THR A 35 -10.46 2.56 3.82
CA THR A 35 -9.54 3.68 3.85
C THR A 35 -8.97 3.80 2.46
N PHE A 36 -9.16 4.98 1.87
CA PHE A 36 -8.61 5.37 0.59
C PHE A 36 -7.52 6.41 0.82
N TRP A 37 -6.40 6.28 0.12
CA TRP A 37 -5.35 7.32 0.17
C TRP A 37 -4.63 7.45 -1.16
N ARG A 38 -4.20 8.68 -1.44
CA ARG A 38 -3.36 9.02 -2.58
C ARG A 38 -1.91 9.16 -2.13
N THR A 39 -1.00 8.54 -2.87
CA THR A 39 0.45 8.68 -2.69
C THR A 39 1.05 9.31 -3.94
N LYS A 40 1.93 10.31 -3.77
CA LYS A 40 2.70 10.93 -4.86
C LYS A 40 4.19 10.70 -4.65
N ILE A 41 4.91 10.19 -5.65
CA ILE A 41 6.35 9.88 -5.61
C ILE A 41 6.98 10.34 -6.91
N ASP A 42 7.98 11.24 -6.90
CA ASP A 42 8.68 11.69 -8.12
C ASP A 42 7.76 12.17 -9.27
N GLY A 43 6.59 12.75 -8.94
CA GLY A 43 5.58 13.16 -9.92
C GLY A 43 4.59 12.06 -10.31
N GLU A 44 4.86 10.81 -9.95
CA GLU A 44 3.97 9.67 -10.13
C GLU A 44 2.86 9.63 -9.07
N ILE A 45 1.69 9.12 -9.45
CA ILE A 45 0.49 9.07 -8.60
C ILE A 45 0.04 7.62 -8.42
N PHE A 46 -0.27 7.27 -7.17
CA PHE A 46 -0.82 5.99 -6.76
C PHE A 46 -2.05 6.21 -5.89
N TRP A 47 -3.11 5.44 -6.12
CA TRP A 47 -4.23 5.37 -5.21
C TRP A 47 -4.27 3.99 -4.57
N SER A 48 -4.38 3.96 -3.25
CA SER A 48 -4.44 2.73 -2.49
C SER A 48 -5.76 2.67 -1.74
N VAL A 49 -6.33 1.47 -1.70
CA VAL A 49 -7.55 1.18 -0.97
C VAL A 49 -7.37 -0.12 -0.20
N GLN A 50 -7.83 -0.12 1.04
CA GLN A 50 -7.90 -1.34 1.85
C GLN A 50 -9.35 -1.77 2.08
N GLY A 51 -9.52 -3.06 2.31
CA GLY A 51 -10.77 -3.63 2.76
C GLY A 51 -10.58 -5.01 3.40
N ASN A 52 -11.69 -5.57 3.85
CA ASN A 52 -11.77 -6.92 4.40
C ASN A 52 -12.85 -7.71 3.67
N ASN A 53 -12.72 -9.03 3.71
CA ASN A 53 -13.74 -9.95 3.25
C ASN A 53 -14.58 -10.43 4.44
N ASN A 54 -15.76 -10.97 4.16
CA ASN A 54 -16.66 -11.52 5.19
C ASN A 54 -16.05 -12.67 6.00
N ASP A 55 -15.03 -13.35 5.44
CA ASP A 55 -14.29 -14.41 6.11
C ASP A 55 -13.23 -13.89 7.11
N GLY A 56 -13.06 -12.57 7.23
CA GLY A 56 -12.08 -11.93 8.10
C GLY A 56 -10.68 -11.83 7.51
N SER A 57 -10.48 -12.20 6.23
CA SER A 57 -9.24 -11.86 5.50
C SER A 57 -9.23 -10.38 5.12
N ALA A 58 -8.02 -9.82 4.98
CA ALA A 58 -7.82 -8.42 4.61
C ALA A 58 -7.13 -8.31 3.25
N TRP A 59 -7.34 -7.21 2.55
CA TRP A 59 -6.68 -6.93 1.28
C TRP A 59 -6.36 -5.46 1.12
N ILE A 60 -5.30 -5.18 0.37
CA ILE A 60 -4.89 -3.83 0.00
C ILE A 60 -4.56 -3.82 -1.49
N VAL A 61 -5.20 -2.92 -2.24
CA VAL A 61 -4.98 -2.73 -3.66
C VAL A 61 -4.38 -1.35 -3.90
N THR A 62 -3.35 -1.28 -4.75
CA THR A 62 -2.70 -0.01 -5.11
C THR A 62 -2.70 0.18 -6.62
N GLN A 63 -3.50 1.12 -7.11
CA GLN A 63 -3.56 1.49 -8.52
C GLN A 63 -2.54 2.58 -8.84
N TYR A 64 -1.68 2.32 -9.81
CA TYR A 64 -0.76 3.31 -10.38
C TYR A 64 -1.41 4.04 -11.57
N PHE A 65 -1.26 5.35 -11.63
CA PHE A 65 -1.89 6.22 -12.65
C PHE A 65 -0.92 6.76 -13.70
N GLY A 66 0.35 6.37 -13.67
CA GLY A 66 1.32 6.71 -14.72
C GLY A 66 1.32 5.71 -15.88
N LYS A 67 2.36 5.75 -16.71
CA LYS A 67 2.50 4.85 -17.88
C LYS A 67 2.56 3.38 -17.44
N PRO A 68 1.75 2.47 -18.01
CA PRO A 68 1.68 1.06 -17.55
C PRO A 68 3.05 0.34 -17.46
N GLU A 69 3.96 0.65 -18.38
CA GLU A 69 5.32 0.07 -18.42
C GLU A 69 6.19 0.42 -17.21
N GLU A 70 5.90 1.54 -16.54
CA GLU A 70 6.62 2.03 -15.37
C GLU A 70 6.07 1.41 -14.07
N ALA A 71 4.86 0.85 -14.08
CA ALA A 71 4.22 0.26 -12.91
C ALA A 71 5.06 -0.85 -12.26
N LYS A 72 5.74 -1.66 -13.10
CA LYS A 72 6.63 -2.75 -12.66
C LYS A 72 7.86 -2.28 -11.88
N ARG A 73 8.15 -0.98 -11.89
CA ARG A 73 9.24 -0.37 -11.12
C ARG A 73 8.82 -0.05 -9.68
N TYR A 74 7.55 -0.17 -9.36
CA TYR A 74 7.03 0.12 -8.05
C TYR A 74 6.49 -1.15 -7.42
N GLN A 75 6.79 -1.31 -6.14
CA GLN A 75 6.34 -2.41 -5.32
C GLN A 75 5.62 -1.82 -4.11
N GLN A 76 4.40 -2.29 -3.85
CA GLN A 76 3.74 -2.02 -2.57
C GLN A 76 4.19 -3.07 -1.55
N GLU A 77 4.33 -2.62 -0.31
CA GLU A 77 4.70 -3.45 0.83
C GLU A 77 3.75 -3.19 1.99
N VAL A 78 3.33 -4.26 2.65
CA VAL A 78 2.55 -4.24 3.89
C VAL A 78 3.35 -4.98 4.95
N ILE A 79 3.68 -4.27 6.03
CA ILE A 79 4.49 -4.79 7.12
C ILE A 79 3.60 -4.91 8.34
N LEU A 80 3.37 -6.14 8.80
CA LEU A 80 2.64 -6.44 10.03
C LEU A 80 3.65 -6.59 11.16
N HIS A 81 3.41 -5.88 12.27
CA HIS A 81 4.21 -6.01 13.49
C HIS A 81 3.39 -6.73 14.54
N HIS A 82 3.98 -7.74 15.19
CA HIS A 82 3.27 -8.42 16.26
C HIS A 82 3.02 -7.43 17.42
N PRO A 83 1.82 -7.39 18.02
CA PRO A 83 1.44 -6.37 18.99
C PRO A 83 2.31 -6.38 20.25
N SER A 84 2.70 -7.55 20.75
CA SER A 84 3.59 -7.72 21.91
C SER A 84 5.05 -8.03 21.54
N GLU A 85 5.26 -8.99 20.64
CA GLU A 85 6.59 -9.47 20.25
C GLU A 85 7.26 -8.62 19.16
N LYS A 86 7.96 -7.55 19.56
CA LYS A 86 8.62 -6.60 18.62
C LYS A 86 9.58 -7.22 17.59
N LYS A 87 10.08 -8.43 17.82
CA LYS A 87 10.97 -9.16 16.88
C LYS A 87 10.21 -9.85 15.76
N ILE A 88 8.92 -10.15 15.95
CA ILE A 88 8.09 -10.81 14.96
C ILE A 88 7.47 -9.75 14.04
N LYS A 89 7.79 -9.85 12.75
CA LYS A 89 7.16 -9.07 11.70
C LYS A 89 6.93 -9.92 10.46
N MET A 90 5.87 -9.62 9.73
CA MET A 90 5.59 -10.25 8.45
C MET A 90 5.53 -9.18 7.37
N VAL A 91 6.19 -9.42 6.23
CA VAL A 91 6.23 -8.48 5.11
C VAL A 91 5.56 -9.12 3.91
N TYR A 92 4.52 -8.48 3.42
CA TYR A 92 3.92 -8.79 2.14
C TYR A 92 4.41 -7.78 1.11
N SER A 93 4.65 -8.25 -0.11
CA SER A 93 5.07 -7.40 -1.22
C SER A 93 4.35 -7.79 -2.50
N SER A 94 3.94 -6.80 -3.28
CA SER A 94 3.32 -7.01 -4.59
C SER A 94 3.73 -5.88 -5.55
N PRO A 95 3.94 -6.16 -6.85
CA PRO A 95 4.16 -5.10 -7.83
C PRO A 95 2.92 -4.19 -7.96
N CYS A 96 3.11 -2.91 -8.24
CA CYS A 96 2.00 -1.99 -8.54
C CYS A 96 1.43 -2.16 -9.96
N THR A 97 1.81 -3.23 -10.67
CA THR A 97 1.29 -3.59 -12.00
C THR A 97 -0.18 -3.99 -11.91
N LYS A 98 -1.03 -3.43 -12.78
CA LYS A 98 -2.46 -3.77 -12.86
C LYS A 98 -2.66 -5.28 -12.96
N GLY A 99 -3.52 -5.83 -12.10
CA GLY A 99 -3.80 -7.28 -12.01
C GLY A 99 -2.88 -8.05 -11.06
N MET A 100 -1.73 -7.48 -10.69
CA MET A 100 -0.81 -8.02 -9.68
C MET A 100 -0.71 -7.13 -8.44
N ASN A 101 -1.42 -5.99 -8.44
CA ASN A 101 -1.36 -4.90 -7.49
C ASN A 101 -2.28 -5.08 -6.27
N CYS A 102 -2.46 -6.32 -5.82
CA CYS A 102 -3.26 -6.67 -4.66
C CYS A 102 -2.44 -7.50 -3.68
N ILE A 103 -2.37 -7.05 -2.43
CA ILE A 103 -1.89 -7.85 -1.30
C ILE A 103 -3.12 -8.42 -0.60
N LYS A 104 -3.10 -9.73 -0.33
CA LYS A 104 -4.13 -10.42 0.46
C LYS A 104 -3.48 -11.02 1.70
N VAL A 105 -4.06 -10.73 2.86
CA VAL A 105 -3.65 -11.25 4.17
C VAL A 105 -4.73 -12.20 4.65
N SER A 106 -4.36 -13.46 4.88
CA SER A 106 -5.33 -14.47 5.31
C SER A 106 -5.86 -14.18 6.72
N ARG A 107 -7.08 -14.66 7.01
CA ARG A 107 -7.70 -14.54 8.33
C ARG A 107 -6.78 -15.00 9.46
N ALA A 108 -6.07 -16.11 9.27
CA ALA A 108 -5.15 -16.65 10.28
C ALA A 108 -4.05 -15.65 10.66
N ILE A 109 -3.49 -14.95 9.66
CA ILE A 109 -2.48 -13.91 9.90
C ILE A 109 -3.12 -12.67 10.52
N VAL A 110 -4.29 -12.24 10.07
CA VAL A 110 -5.03 -11.14 10.70
C VAL A 110 -5.27 -11.43 12.20
N CYS A 111 -5.72 -12.63 12.53
CA CYS A 111 -5.97 -13.04 13.91
C CYS A 111 -4.69 -13.15 14.76
N HIS A 112 -3.54 -13.44 14.15
CA HIS A 112 -2.27 -13.52 14.85
C HIS A 112 -1.66 -12.13 15.13
N PHE A 113 -1.87 -11.16 14.23
CA PHE A 113 -1.28 -9.83 14.31
C PHE A 113 -2.21 -8.74 14.87
N ARG A 114 -3.47 -9.08 15.21
CA ARG A 114 -4.38 -8.15 15.88
C ARG A 114 -3.99 -7.89 17.34
N ASP A 115 -4.21 -6.68 17.80
CA ASP A 115 -4.03 -6.30 19.20
C ASP A 115 -5.24 -6.68 20.08
N GLU A 116 -5.14 -6.38 21.39
CA GLU A 116 -6.17 -6.64 22.39
C GLU A 116 -7.50 -5.91 22.10
N THR A 117 -7.45 -4.83 21.30
CA THR A 117 -8.63 -4.08 20.86
C THR A 117 -9.24 -4.65 19.57
N ASN A 118 -8.75 -5.81 19.11
CA ASN A 118 -9.12 -6.43 17.84
C ASN A 118 -8.79 -5.55 16.62
N SER A 119 -7.76 -4.71 16.72
CA SER A 119 -7.27 -3.87 15.62
C SER A 119 -6.00 -4.48 15.00
N LEU A 120 -5.89 -4.45 13.67
CA LEU A 120 -4.68 -4.88 12.94
C LEU A 120 -3.89 -3.64 12.53
N ASN A 121 -2.71 -3.49 13.11
CA ASN A 121 -1.82 -2.38 12.79
C ASN A 121 -0.79 -2.82 11.76
N PHE A 122 -0.59 -2.02 10.71
CA PHE A 122 0.35 -2.33 9.64
C PHE A 122 1.05 -1.07 9.12
N GLU A 123 2.29 -1.22 8.67
CA GLU A 123 2.96 -0.17 7.90
C GLU A 123 2.76 -0.43 6.41
N PHE A 124 2.44 0.62 5.66
CA PHE A 124 2.31 0.56 4.20
C PHE A 124 3.42 1.38 3.55
N ARG A 125 4.03 0.81 2.51
CA ARG A 125 5.10 1.48 1.75
C ARG A 125 4.93 1.23 0.26
N ILE A 126 5.33 2.20 -0.55
CA ILE A 126 5.58 2.00 -1.97
C ILE A 126 7.06 2.23 -2.20
N THR A 127 7.75 1.22 -2.70
CA THR A 127 9.18 1.23 -2.95
C THR A 127 9.45 1.22 -4.45
N ARG A 128 10.36 2.09 -4.90
CA ARG A 128 10.85 2.08 -6.27
C ARG A 128 12.00 1.08 -6.38
N LEU A 129 11.82 0.05 -7.19
CA LEU A 129 12.82 -0.97 -7.45
C LEU A 129 13.95 -0.37 -8.30
N LYS A 130 15.20 -0.50 -7.83
CA LYS A 130 16.39 -0.15 -8.60
C LYS A 130 16.45 -1.08 -9.83
N ARG A 131 16.78 -0.53 -11.01
CA ARG A 131 17.08 -1.36 -12.20
C ARG A 131 18.14 -2.40 -11.80
N ARG A 132 17.95 -3.68 -12.13
CA ARG A 132 19.13 -4.52 -12.39
C ARG A 132 19.87 -3.82 -13.54
N PRO A 133 21.17 -3.52 -13.44
CA PRO A 133 21.91 -3.08 -14.60
C PRO A 133 21.60 -4.08 -15.73
N TYR A 134 21.11 -3.56 -16.85
CA TYR A 134 20.93 -4.37 -18.06
C TYR A 134 22.25 -5.10 -18.28
N PRO A 135 22.29 -6.42 -18.57
CA PRO A 135 23.56 -7.03 -18.94
C PRO A 135 24.08 -6.21 -20.12
N GLN A 136 25.16 -5.46 -19.90
CA GLN A 136 25.91 -4.91 -21.01
C GLN A 136 26.22 -6.14 -21.84
N LYS A 137 25.73 -6.17 -23.08
CA LYS A 137 26.24 -7.12 -24.06
C LYS A 137 27.75 -6.92 -23.99
N THR A 138 28.44 -7.90 -23.44
CA THR A 138 29.88 -8.01 -23.56
C THR A 138 30.08 -8.17 -25.06
N MET A 139 30.35 -7.07 -25.76
CA MET A 139 30.85 -7.12 -27.12
C MET A 139 32.22 -7.77 -27.00
N TRP A 140 32.26 -9.07 -27.26
CA TRP A 140 33.44 -9.77 -27.73
C TRP A 140 33.38 -9.73 -29.25
#